data_AF-A0A1V1ZJW1-F1
#
_entry.id   AF-A0A1V1ZJW1-F1
#
_cell.length_a   1.000
_cell.length_b   1.000
_cell.length_c   1.000
_cell.angle_alpha   90.00
_cell.angle_beta   90.00
_cell.angle_gamma   90.00
#
_symmetry.space_group_name_H-M   'P 1'
#
loop_
_entity.id
_entity.type
_entity.pdbx_description
1 polymer ?
#
loop_
_entity_poly.entity_id
_entity_poly.type
_entity_poly.pdbx_seq_one_letter_code
_entity_poly.pdbx_strand_id
1 'polypeptide(L)'
;MKRKTLFLSGILLSFSLIFSCNGNSDSEPEQVTFLCCGDNPFANINVDNLDQSMGEIKAIEVFSANGDGVNDEFFIENIDLYPNNTVTIFDLNDNIVFNRNGYANNIPFNGLDQSNTEELPFGSYKYKIVVENEETFVEYGYICIVRNYSEFNDSSFSNCDIEIIWNDPYLGH
;
A
#
# COMPACT_ATOMS: atom_id res chain seq x y z
N MET A 1 -48.55 -38.83 43.21
CA MET A 1 -49.29 -37.54 43.20
C MET A 1 -48.29 -36.41 42.94
N LYS A 2 -48.52 -35.54 41.92
CA LYS A 2 -47.66 -34.41 41.44
C LYS A 2 -46.26 -34.83 40.90
N ARG A 3 -45.99 -34.78 39.57
CA ARG A 3 -45.55 -33.62 38.71
C ARG A 3 -44.16 -33.08 39.14
N LYS A 4 -43.08 -33.16 38.37
CA LYS A 4 -42.72 -32.61 37.03
C LYS A 4 -41.44 -33.35 36.51
N THR A 5 -40.94 -33.34 35.27
CA THR A 5 -41.33 -32.88 33.90
C THR A 5 -40.59 -33.74 32.85
N LEU A 6 -40.76 -33.50 31.54
CA LEU A 6 -39.99 -34.19 30.47
C LEU A 6 -38.66 -33.47 30.15
N PHE A 7 -37.65 -34.24 29.73
CA PHE A 7 -36.82 -33.91 28.56
C PHE A 7 -36.64 -35.19 27.72
N LEU A 8 -36.98 -35.12 26.43
CA LEU A 8 -36.85 -36.24 25.51
C LEU A 8 -35.46 -36.19 24.88
N SER A 9 -34.66 -37.24 25.02
CA SER A 9 -33.37 -37.36 24.33
C SER A 9 -33.61 -37.53 22.83
N GLY A 10 -33.00 -36.66 21.99
CA GLY A 10 -33.24 -36.67 20.56
C GLY A 10 -32.23 -35.88 19.73
N ILE A 11 -31.31 -36.64 19.12
CA ILE A 11 -30.72 -36.40 17.79
C ILE A 11 -29.81 -35.17 17.62
N LEU A 12 -28.56 -35.43 17.22
CA LEU A 12 -28.02 -34.89 15.97
C LEU A 12 -26.88 -35.78 15.45
N LEU A 13 -27.13 -36.42 14.29
CA LEU A 13 -26.16 -37.23 13.57
C LEU A 13 -25.02 -36.34 13.06
N SER A 14 -23.79 -36.79 13.24
CA SER A 14 -22.59 -36.13 12.72
C SER A 14 -22.60 -36.11 11.20
N PHE A 15 -22.96 -34.98 10.60
CA PHE A 15 -22.87 -34.75 9.17
C PHE A 15 -21.44 -34.33 8.80
N SER A 16 -20.53 -35.30 8.78
CA SER A 16 -19.18 -35.10 8.26
C SER A 16 -19.27 -34.93 6.73
N LEU A 17 -19.23 -33.70 6.25
CA LEU A 17 -19.08 -33.41 4.83
C LEU A 17 -17.66 -33.78 4.40
N ILE A 18 -17.51 -34.99 3.86
CA ILE A 18 -16.29 -35.43 3.19
C ILE A 18 -16.24 -34.71 1.84
N PHE A 19 -15.59 -33.54 1.79
CA PHE A 19 -15.22 -32.93 0.51
C PHE A 19 -14.07 -33.72 -0.11
N SER A 20 -14.42 -34.57 -1.07
CA SER A 20 -13.48 -35.24 -1.96
C SER A 20 -13.05 -34.26 -3.05
N CYS A 21 -12.00 -33.48 -2.79
CA CYS A 21 -11.40 -32.62 -3.83
C CYS A 21 -10.67 -33.49 -4.86
N ASN A 22 -11.35 -33.77 -5.97
CA ASN A 22 -10.77 -34.34 -7.17
C ASN A 22 -9.94 -33.25 -7.86
N GLY A 23 -8.70 -33.55 -8.25
CA GLY A 23 -7.69 -32.53 -8.50
C GLY A 23 -8.05 -31.48 -9.56
N ASN A 24 -8.06 -30.21 -9.13
CA ASN A 24 -7.33 -29.15 -9.80
C ASN A 24 -6.26 -28.64 -8.82
N SER A 25 -5.25 -27.94 -9.34
CA SER A 25 -4.31 -27.20 -8.49
C SER A 25 -5.03 -26.02 -7.86
N ASP A 26 -5.63 -26.25 -6.70
CA ASP A 26 -6.02 -25.19 -5.79
C ASP A 26 -4.72 -24.52 -5.32
N SER A 27 -4.29 -23.51 -6.06
CA SER A 27 -3.28 -22.57 -5.62
C SER A 27 -3.76 -22.00 -4.29
N GLU A 28 -3.01 -22.33 -3.23
CA GLU A 28 -3.01 -21.61 -1.97
C GLU A 28 -3.09 -20.10 -2.30
N PRO A 29 -4.02 -19.33 -1.69
CA PRO A 29 -4.22 -17.94 -2.09
C PRO A 29 -2.86 -17.25 -1.98
N GLU A 30 -2.35 -16.73 -3.09
CA GLU A 30 -1.03 -16.10 -3.13
C GLU A 30 -0.99 -15.07 -2.01
N GLN A 31 -0.12 -15.33 -1.04
CA GLN A 31 0.08 -14.41 0.07
C GLN A 31 0.43 -13.07 -0.55
N VAL A 32 -0.33 -12.02 -0.22
CA VAL A 32 -0.14 -10.69 -0.79
C VAL A 32 1.08 -10.05 -0.12
N THR A 33 2.26 -10.62 -0.38
CA THR A 33 3.58 -10.21 0.11
C THR A 33 4.25 -9.19 -0.80
N PHE A 34 3.58 -8.77 -1.87
CA PHE A 34 4.09 -7.91 -2.95
C PHE A 34 3.48 -6.51 -2.86
N LEU A 35 3.71 -5.83 -1.74
CA LEU A 35 2.85 -4.72 -1.34
C LEU A 35 3.52 -3.34 -1.44
N CYS A 36 4.80 -3.29 -1.82
CA CYS A 36 5.44 -2.22 -2.57
C CYS A 36 6.67 -2.85 -3.27
N CYS A 37 7.16 -2.25 -4.36
CA CYS A 37 8.20 -2.84 -5.22
C CYS A 37 7.87 -4.20 -5.87
N GLY A 38 6.60 -4.60 -5.88
CA GLY A 38 6.10 -5.75 -6.66
C GLY A 38 5.36 -5.27 -7.90
N ASP A 39 4.88 -6.22 -8.72
CA ASP A 39 3.98 -5.92 -9.83
C ASP A 39 2.77 -5.12 -9.31
N ASN A 40 2.51 -3.95 -9.90
CA ASN A 40 1.38 -3.10 -9.50
C ASN A 40 0.04 -3.73 -9.95
N PRO A 41 -0.80 -4.27 -9.03
CA PRO A 41 -2.05 -4.93 -9.39
C PRO A 41 -3.13 -3.95 -9.87
N PHE A 42 -2.88 -2.63 -9.78
CA PHE A 42 -3.77 -1.59 -10.25
C PHE A 42 -3.39 -1.04 -11.64
N ALA A 43 -2.30 -1.51 -12.25
CA ALA A 43 -1.83 -0.99 -13.54
C ALA A 43 -2.90 -1.06 -14.66
N ASN A 44 -3.86 -1.98 -14.58
CA ASN A 44 -4.95 -2.12 -15.55
C ASN A 44 -6.17 -1.21 -15.29
N ILE A 45 -6.21 -0.47 -14.17
CA ILE A 45 -7.27 0.51 -13.85
C ILE A 45 -6.77 1.96 -13.85
N ASN A 46 -5.46 2.18 -14.04
CA ASN A 46 -4.89 3.50 -14.22
C ASN A 46 -5.37 4.13 -15.54
N VAL A 47 -5.53 5.45 -15.54
CA VAL A 47 -5.89 6.24 -16.72
C VAL A 47 -4.79 7.25 -16.96
N ASP A 48 -4.31 7.32 -18.19
CA ASP A 48 -3.39 8.36 -18.64
C ASP A 48 -3.83 8.89 -20.01
N ASN A 49 -4.53 10.03 -19.98
CA ASN A 49 -4.87 10.85 -21.13
C ASN A 49 -4.21 12.25 -21.01
N LEU A 50 -3.19 12.38 -20.14
CA LEU A 50 -2.55 13.65 -19.81
C LEU A 50 -1.51 14.03 -20.87
N ASP A 51 -1.40 15.31 -21.22
CA ASP A 51 -0.28 15.78 -22.05
C ASP A 51 0.98 15.89 -21.19
N GLN A 52 1.72 14.78 -21.12
CA GLN A 52 2.95 14.68 -20.35
C GLN A 52 4.20 15.13 -21.12
N SER A 53 4.06 15.93 -22.17
CA SER A 53 5.17 16.42 -23.01
C SER A 53 6.19 17.30 -22.27
N MET A 54 5.84 17.81 -21.07
CA MET A 54 6.76 18.56 -20.20
C MET A 54 7.51 17.69 -19.19
N GLY A 55 7.07 16.45 -18.95
CA GLY A 55 7.66 15.51 -17.97
C GLY A 55 6.65 14.48 -17.50
N GLU A 56 7.05 13.20 -17.47
CA GLU A 56 6.21 12.09 -17.03
C GLU A 56 6.07 12.06 -15.50
N ILE A 57 4.86 11.85 -14.98
CA ILE A 57 4.60 11.67 -13.55
C ILE A 57 5.14 10.29 -13.14
N LYS A 58 6.01 10.25 -12.15
CA LYS A 58 6.56 8.99 -11.65
C LYS A 58 6.73 9.00 -10.12
N ALA A 59 5.93 8.18 -9.44
CA ALA A 59 6.08 7.92 -8.00
C ALA A 59 7.35 7.09 -7.70
N ILE A 60 8.05 7.39 -6.61
CA ILE A 60 9.04 6.45 -6.04
C ILE A 60 8.33 5.31 -5.28
N GLU A 61 8.97 4.15 -5.23
CA GLU A 61 8.42 2.94 -4.60
C GLU A 61 8.75 2.83 -3.10
N VAL A 62 9.83 3.49 -2.65
CA VAL A 62 10.36 3.44 -1.28
C VAL A 62 10.88 4.80 -0.87
N PHE A 63 10.59 5.21 0.36
CA PHE A 63 11.21 6.37 1.01
C PHE A 63 11.50 6.09 2.49
N SER A 64 12.58 6.69 2.99
CA SER A 64 13.22 6.37 4.26
C SER A 64 12.98 7.46 5.31
N ALA A 65 11.79 7.45 5.93
CA ALA A 65 11.32 8.44 6.91
C ALA A 65 12.09 8.41 8.26
N ASN A 66 13.41 8.64 8.23
CA ASN A 66 14.34 8.49 9.34
C ASN A 66 14.83 9.86 9.92
N GLY A 67 14.64 10.94 9.18
CA GLY A 67 14.93 12.33 9.55
C GLY A 67 16.36 12.81 9.27
N ASP A 68 17.14 12.14 8.43
CA ASP A 68 18.53 12.50 8.13
C ASP A 68 18.69 13.51 6.96
N GLY A 69 17.62 13.76 6.20
CA GLY A 69 17.58 14.66 5.05
C GLY A 69 17.77 13.98 3.68
N VAL A 70 17.86 12.65 3.62
CA VAL A 70 18.05 11.87 2.38
C VAL A 70 16.90 10.89 2.19
N ASN A 71 16.13 11.07 1.11
CA ASN A 71 14.99 10.21 0.76
C ASN A 71 13.89 10.08 1.85
N ASP A 72 13.81 11.05 2.77
CA ASP A 72 12.84 11.13 3.89
C ASP A 72 11.34 11.23 3.49
N GLU A 73 11.06 11.44 2.21
CA GLU A 73 9.79 11.97 1.72
C GLU A 73 9.32 11.25 0.46
N PHE A 74 8.00 11.08 0.30
CA PHE A 74 7.40 10.54 -0.92
C PHE A 74 7.57 11.52 -2.08
N PHE A 75 8.65 11.35 -2.84
CA PHE A 75 8.90 12.09 -4.06
C PHE A 75 8.04 11.57 -5.22
N ILE A 76 7.45 12.49 -5.99
CA ILE A 76 6.77 12.17 -7.24
C ILE A 76 7.41 13.05 -8.32
N GLU A 77 8.10 12.42 -9.27
CA GLU A 77 8.76 13.12 -10.37
C GLU A 77 7.73 13.93 -11.17
N ASN A 78 8.12 15.16 -11.54
CA ASN A 78 7.34 16.08 -12.38
C ASN A 78 5.94 16.50 -11.85
N ILE A 79 5.50 16.07 -10.65
CA ILE A 79 4.19 16.45 -10.09
C ILE A 79 4.00 17.97 -9.94
N ASP A 80 5.10 18.70 -9.72
CA ASP A 80 5.14 20.15 -9.59
C ASP A 80 4.76 20.89 -10.90
N LEU A 81 4.77 20.20 -12.04
CA LEU A 81 4.28 20.71 -13.33
C LEU A 81 2.76 20.68 -13.44
N TYR A 82 2.08 19.91 -12.58
CA TYR A 82 0.65 19.63 -12.61
C TYR A 82 -0.04 20.12 -11.32
N PRO A 83 -0.18 21.45 -11.11
CA PRO A 83 -0.65 22.01 -9.85
C PRO A 83 -2.12 21.68 -9.51
N ASN A 84 -2.94 21.27 -10.49
CA ASN A 84 -4.28 20.74 -10.25
C ASN A 84 -4.24 19.21 -10.04
N ASN A 85 -3.57 18.79 -8.98
CA ASN A 85 -3.49 17.39 -8.58
C ASN A 85 -4.13 17.13 -7.21
N THR A 86 -4.36 15.85 -6.90
CA THR A 86 -4.63 15.37 -5.54
C THR A 86 -3.87 14.08 -5.32
N VAL A 87 -3.13 13.99 -4.22
CA VAL A 87 -2.44 12.77 -3.77
C VAL A 87 -3.09 12.31 -2.47
N THR A 88 -3.57 11.08 -2.46
CA THR A 88 -4.17 10.41 -1.30
C THR A 88 -3.38 9.14 -0.98
N ILE A 89 -2.99 8.97 0.28
CA ILE A 89 -2.31 7.77 0.80
C ILE A 89 -3.27 7.04 1.72
N PHE A 90 -3.32 5.72 1.60
CA PHE A 90 -4.16 4.83 2.38
C PHE A 90 -3.33 3.76 3.07
N ASP A 91 -3.81 3.31 4.24
CA ASP A 91 -3.38 2.03 4.78
C ASP A 91 -3.88 0.85 3.91
N LEU A 92 -3.47 -0.36 4.27
CA LEU A 92 -3.83 -1.56 3.53
C LEU A 92 -5.32 -1.92 3.63
N ASN A 93 -6.04 -1.35 4.61
CA ASN A 93 -7.47 -1.51 4.84
C ASN A 93 -8.32 -0.40 4.18
N ASP A 94 -7.71 0.40 3.28
CA ASP A 94 -8.33 1.52 2.56
C ASP A 94 -8.75 2.71 3.45
N ASN A 95 -8.18 2.84 4.65
CA ASN A 95 -8.31 4.06 5.46
C ASN A 95 -7.35 5.14 4.94
N ILE A 96 -7.86 6.34 4.68
CA ILE A 96 -7.03 7.50 4.32
C ILE A 96 -6.13 7.87 5.52
N VAL A 97 -4.82 7.79 5.34
CA VAL A 97 -3.82 8.23 6.32
C VAL A 97 -3.26 9.61 5.99
N PHE A 98 -3.29 10.03 4.71
CA PHE A 98 -2.89 11.35 4.25
C PHE A 98 -3.66 11.72 2.98
N ASN A 99 -4.03 13.00 2.83
CA ASN A 99 -4.61 13.56 1.62
C ASN A 99 -4.15 15.00 1.40
N ARG A 100 -3.77 15.34 0.17
CA ARG A 100 -3.34 16.70 -0.20
C ARG A 100 -3.77 17.05 -1.62
N ASN A 101 -4.50 18.16 -1.74
CA ASN A 101 -4.78 18.81 -3.02
C ASN A 101 -3.62 19.77 -3.34
N GLY A 102 -3.16 19.80 -4.59
CA GLY A 102 -1.96 20.54 -4.96
C GLY A 102 -0.72 20.00 -4.24
N TYR A 103 -0.52 18.68 -4.28
CA TYR A 103 0.73 18.07 -3.83
C TYR A 103 1.89 18.58 -4.67
N ALA A 104 3.01 18.84 -4.01
CA ALA A 104 4.23 19.36 -4.59
C ALA A 104 5.39 18.83 -3.76
N ASN A 105 6.56 18.61 -4.36
CA ASN A 105 7.69 17.99 -3.67
C ASN A 105 8.30 18.87 -2.56
N ASN A 106 7.92 20.16 -2.49
CA ASN A 106 8.26 21.06 -1.38
C ASN A 106 7.25 21.02 -0.20
N ILE A 107 6.13 20.31 -0.37
CA ILE A 107 5.16 19.97 0.68
C ILE A 107 4.75 18.50 0.50
N PRO A 108 5.63 17.54 0.80
CA PRO A 108 5.38 16.13 0.55
C PRO A 108 4.66 15.42 1.72
N PHE A 109 4.49 14.11 1.55
CA PHE A 109 4.20 13.14 2.59
C PHE A 109 5.52 12.55 3.11
N ASN A 110 5.70 12.54 4.43
CA ASN A 110 6.95 12.18 5.13
C ASN A 110 6.75 11.00 6.11
N GLY A 111 5.72 10.17 5.87
CA GLY A 111 5.39 9.05 6.76
C GLY A 111 4.76 9.45 8.10
N LEU A 112 4.31 10.70 8.25
CA LEU A 112 3.42 11.13 9.33
C LEU A 112 1.95 11.10 8.88
N ASP A 113 1.04 10.96 9.84
CA ASP A 113 -0.40 11.01 9.62
C ASP A 113 -0.88 12.37 9.05
N GLN A 114 -2.14 12.44 8.63
CA GLN A 114 -2.78 13.65 8.11
C GLN A 114 -2.65 14.89 9.03
N SER A 115 -2.61 14.70 10.35
CA SER A 115 -2.41 15.78 11.33
C SER A 115 -0.95 16.18 11.53
N ASN A 116 0.00 15.41 10.99
CA ASN A 116 1.43 15.57 11.14
C ASN A 116 1.86 15.48 12.63
N THR A 117 1.28 14.55 13.38
CA THR A 117 1.55 14.34 14.81
C THR A 117 1.92 12.90 15.18
N GLU A 118 1.51 11.90 14.40
CA GLU A 118 1.81 10.48 14.65
C GLU A 118 2.62 9.89 13.50
N GLU A 119 3.69 9.16 13.83
CA GLU A 119 4.47 8.38 12.87
C GLU A 119 3.68 7.15 12.42
N LEU A 120 3.45 7.02 11.12
CA LEU A 120 2.82 5.83 10.55
C LEU A 120 3.80 4.65 10.60
N PRO A 121 3.35 3.42 10.92
CA PRO A 121 4.21 2.23 10.94
C PRO A 121 5.01 2.03 9.64
N PHE A 122 6.20 1.43 9.74
CA PHE A 122 6.91 0.96 8.54
C PHE A 122 6.08 -0.09 7.80
N GLY A 123 6.34 -0.26 6.51
CA GLY A 123 5.61 -1.18 5.63
C GLY A 123 4.92 -0.46 4.48
N SER A 124 3.95 -1.15 3.90
CA SER A 124 3.33 -0.78 2.64
C SER A 124 2.06 0.05 2.78
N TYR A 125 1.92 1.05 1.91
CA TYR A 125 0.77 1.93 1.81
C TYR A 125 0.32 2.03 0.36
N LYS A 126 -0.99 2.20 0.12
CA LYS A 126 -1.52 2.46 -1.23
C LYS A 126 -1.47 3.96 -1.47
N TYR A 127 -1.19 4.39 -2.70
CA TYR A 127 -1.44 5.76 -3.12
C TYR A 127 -2.47 5.83 -4.25
N LYS A 128 -3.09 7.00 -4.37
CA LYS A 128 -3.86 7.45 -5.53
C LYS A 128 -3.40 8.86 -5.88
N ILE A 129 -2.93 9.04 -7.10
CA ILE A 129 -2.62 10.34 -7.71
C ILE A 129 -3.73 10.63 -8.72
N VAL A 130 -4.34 11.81 -8.66
CA VAL A 130 -5.29 12.31 -9.67
C VAL A 130 -4.76 13.64 -10.19
N VAL A 131 -4.76 13.83 -11.51
CA VAL A 131 -4.43 15.13 -12.14
C VAL A 131 -5.59 15.55 -13.04
N GLU A 132 -6.06 16.80 -12.86
CA GLU A 132 -7.30 17.36 -13.40
C GLU A 132 -8.59 16.64 -12.94
N ASN A 133 -8.70 15.33 -13.19
CA ASN A 133 -9.79 14.42 -12.81
C ASN A 133 -9.44 12.97 -13.20
N GLU A 134 -10.18 11.99 -12.68
CA GLU A 134 -9.93 10.56 -12.92
C GLU A 134 -10.14 10.10 -14.38
N GLU A 135 -10.83 10.89 -15.22
CA GLU A 135 -10.95 10.61 -16.66
C GLU A 135 -9.72 11.13 -17.45
N THR A 136 -8.94 12.04 -16.86
CA THR A 136 -7.74 12.64 -17.45
C THR A 136 -6.49 11.90 -17.00
N PHE A 137 -6.30 11.77 -15.69
CA PHE A 137 -5.19 11.03 -15.10
C PHE A 137 -5.60 10.46 -13.75
N VAL A 138 -5.44 9.15 -13.59
CA VAL A 138 -5.42 8.51 -12.27
C VAL A 138 -4.38 7.41 -12.25
N GLU A 139 -3.48 7.49 -11.28
CA GLU A 139 -2.47 6.47 -11.00
C GLU A 139 -2.68 5.93 -9.59
N TYR A 140 -2.95 4.63 -9.50
CA TYR A 140 -2.89 3.86 -8.28
C TYR A 140 -1.59 3.08 -8.24
N GLY A 141 -1.02 2.93 -7.04
CA GLY A 141 0.15 2.11 -6.80
C GLY A 141 0.42 1.96 -5.31
N TYR A 142 1.63 1.55 -4.99
CA TYR A 142 2.08 1.29 -3.64
C TYR A 142 3.38 2.02 -3.32
N ILE A 143 3.56 2.34 -2.05
CA ILE A 143 4.81 2.90 -1.52
C ILE A 143 5.19 2.27 -0.19
N CYS A 144 6.49 2.04 -0.01
CA CYS A 144 7.10 1.59 1.23
C CYS A 144 7.50 2.77 2.12
N ILE A 145 7.13 2.72 3.40
CA ILE A 145 7.77 3.51 4.47
C ILE A 145 8.76 2.59 5.20
N VAL A 146 9.99 3.06 5.36
CA VAL A 146 11.07 2.40 6.10
C VAL A 146 11.84 3.43 6.91
N ARG A 147 12.52 3.02 7.99
CA ARG A 147 13.27 3.91 8.89
C ARG A 147 14.64 3.39 9.31
N ASN A 148 14.90 2.09 9.16
CA ASN A 148 16.19 1.48 9.51
C ASN A 148 16.46 0.21 8.70
N TYR A 149 17.74 -0.19 8.62
CA TYR A 149 18.18 -1.37 7.88
C TYR A 149 17.49 -2.69 8.31
N SER A 150 17.06 -2.83 9.56
CA SER A 150 16.44 -4.08 10.02
C SER A 150 15.06 -4.32 9.41
N GLU A 151 14.34 -3.26 9.04
CA GLU A 151 13.03 -3.34 8.37
C GLU A 151 13.17 -3.85 6.93
N PHE A 152 14.24 -3.49 6.21
CA PHE A 152 14.54 -4.01 4.86
C PHE A 152 14.87 -5.50 4.81
N ASN A 153 15.29 -6.09 5.92
CA ASN A 153 15.55 -7.52 5.99
C ASN A 153 14.24 -8.33 6.15
N ASP A 154 13.08 -7.65 6.25
CA ASP A 154 11.78 -8.29 6.06
C ASP A 154 11.60 -8.69 4.58
N SER A 155 11.08 -9.90 4.35
CA SER A 155 10.77 -10.44 3.03
C SER A 155 9.91 -9.52 2.15
N SER A 156 9.12 -8.65 2.77
CA SER A 156 8.22 -7.69 2.12
C SER A 156 8.93 -6.68 1.22
N PHE A 157 10.24 -6.45 1.40
CA PHE A 157 11.04 -5.49 0.62
C PHE A 157 12.02 -6.15 -0.37
N SER A 158 11.97 -7.48 -0.52
CA SER A 158 12.97 -8.25 -1.27
C SER A 158 13.09 -7.93 -2.78
N ASN A 159 12.10 -7.24 -3.34
CA ASN A 159 12.06 -6.87 -4.76
C ASN A 159 12.34 -5.37 -5.02
N CYS A 160 12.56 -4.56 -3.97
CA CYS A 160 12.85 -3.14 -4.11
C CYS A 160 14.16 -2.89 -4.84
N ASP A 161 14.16 -1.92 -5.76
CA ASP A 161 15.39 -1.47 -6.40
C ASP A 161 16.29 -0.77 -5.37
N ILE A 162 17.38 -1.44 -5.03
CA ILE A 162 18.18 -1.10 -3.86
C ILE A 162 19.04 0.15 -4.13
N GLU A 163 19.12 0.68 -5.36
CA GLU A 163 19.90 1.89 -5.65
C GLU A 163 19.39 3.14 -4.88
N ILE A 164 18.08 3.27 -4.63
CA ILE A 164 17.55 4.37 -3.79
C ILE A 164 18.01 4.21 -2.34
N ILE A 165 18.05 2.95 -1.86
CA ILE A 165 18.36 2.56 -0.49
C ILE A 165 19.87 2.66 -0.21
N TRP A 166 20.73 2.30 -1.16
CA TRP A 166 22.19 2.42 -1.04
C TRP A 166 22.71 3.87 -1.13
N ASN A 167 21.89 4.79 -1.64
CA ASN A 167 22.18 6.23 -1.64
C ASN A 167 21.73 6.92 -0.34
N ASP A 168 20.94 6.26 0.51
CA ASP A 168 20.69 6.67 1.90
C ASP A 168 21.86 6.18 2.79
N PRO A 169 22.64 7.09 3.40
CA PRO A 169 23.82 6.72 4.19
C PRO A 169 23.47 6.10 5.55
N TYR A 170 22.25 6.28 6.05
CA TYR A 170 21.79 5.78 7.35
C TYR A 170 21.21 4.36 7.24
N LEU A 171 20.84 3.94 6.03
CA LEU A 171 20.39 2.58 5.73
C LEU A 171 21.52 1.63 5.28
N GLY A 172 22.71 2.17 4.97
CA GLY A 172 23.83 1.41 4.40
C GLY A 172 24.83 0.76 5.39
N HIS A 173 24.55 0.70 6.69
CA HIS A 173 25.52 0.29 7.74
C HIS A 173 24.97 -0.68 8.80
#